data_AF-A0AAE0QHJ1-F1
#
_entry.id   AF-A0AAE0QHJ1-F1
#
_cell.length_a   1.000
_cell.length_b   1.000
_cell.length_c   1.000
_cell.angle_alpha   90.00
_cell.angle_beta   90.00
_cell.angle_gamma   90.00
#
_symmetry.space_group_name_H-M   'P 1'
#
loop_
_entity.id
_entity.type
_entity.pdbx_description
1 polymer ?
#
loop_
_entity_poly.entity_id
_entity_poly.type
_entity_poly.pdbx_seq_one_letter_code
_entity_poly.pdbx_strand_id
1 'polypeptide(L)'
;MEDFNSHGPRPVFFNPEYLSNLAEFWHGQGIHSLRLSTGIMMASLALELCSNVHLYGFWPFGIHPYSKQQLSNHYYDDRPVNKRMHAMPAEFEALLNLHNKGIIHLHLQECKY
;
A
#
# COMPACT_ATOMS: atom_id res chain seq x y z
N MET A 1 -5.52 14.59 -23.92
CA MET A 1 -6.27 13.75 -22.96
C MET A 1 -7.32 12.99 -23.77
N GLU A 2 -6.85 12.16 -24.69
CA GLU A 2 -7.66 11.49 -25.71
C GLU A 2 -6.92 10.20 -26.04
N ASP A 3 -7.38 9.07 -25.49
CA ASP A 3 -7.44 7.78 -26.21
C ASP A 3 -8.22 6.71 -25.41
N PHE A 4 -9.37 7.07 -24.82
CA PHE A 4 -10.31 6.06 -24.34
C PHE A 4 -11.19 5.64 -25.52
N ASN A 5 -10.58 4.90 -26.44
CA ASN A 5 -11.29 4.27 -27.55
C ASN A 5 -12.49 3.48 -26.97
N SER A 6 -13.65 3.51 -27.63
CA SER A 6 -14.91 2.92 -27.15
C SER A 6 -14.88 1.39 -26.96
N HIS A 7 -13.75 0.76 -27.30
CA HIS A 7 -13.46 -0.66 -27.20
C HIS A 7 -12.28 -0.97 -26.24
N GLY A 8 -11.71 0.05 -25.59
CA GLY A 8 -10.63 -0.10 -24.60
C GLY A 8 -11.14 -0.47 -23.21
N PRO A 9 -10.23 -0.89 -22.30
CA PRO A 9 -10.60 -1.19 -20.92
C PRO A 9 -11.26 0.03 -20.26
N ARG A 10 -12.43 -0.19 -19.65
CA ARG A 10 -13.17 0.87 -18.96
C ARG A 10 -12.39 1.29 -17.71
N PRO A 11 -11.97 2.55 -17.58
CA PRO A 11 -11.32 3.02 -16.36
C PRO A 11 -12.31 2.95 -15.18
N VAL A 12 -11.82 2.49 -14.04
CA VAL A 12 -12.55 2.47 -12.78
C VAL A 12 -11.84 3.41 -11.82
N PHE A 13 -12.61 4.24 -11.12
CA PHE A 13 -12.12 5.18 -10.14
C PHE A 13 -12.61 4.77 -8.75
N PHE A 14 -11.81 5.06 -7.73
CA PHE A 14 -12.25 4.90 -6.35
C PHE A 14 -13.48 5.77 -6.06
N ASN A 15 -14.46 5.21 -5.36
CA ASN A 15 -15.56 5.98 -4.81
C ASN A 15 -15.00 6.95 -3.73
N PRO A 16 -15.22 8.27 -3.84
CA PRO A 16 -14.78 9.23 -2.83
C PRO A 16 -15.29 8.93 -1.41
N GLU A 17 -16.52 8.44 -1.28
CA GLU A 17 -17.10 8.06 0.02
C GLU A 17 -16.35 6.88 0.63
N TYR A 18 -15.99 5.88 -0.19
CA TYR A 18 -15.17 4.77 0.24
C TYR A 18 -13.80 5.24 0.76
N LEU A 19 -13.16 6.20 0.07
CA LEU A 19 -11.89 6.77 0.51
C LEU A 19 -12.00 7.52 1.84
N SER A 20 -13.09 8.26 2.06
CA SER A 20 -13.37 8.92 3.34
C SER A 20 -13.56 7.90 4.47
N ASN A 21 -14.37 6.86 4.22
CA ASN A 21 -14.62 5.81 5.20
C ASN A 21 -13.35 5.03 5.56
N LEU A 22 -12.47 4.75 4.58
CA LEU A 22 -11.16 4.18 4.84
C LEU A 22 -10.29 5.10 5.71
N ALA A 23 -10.29 6.40 5.43
CA ALA A 23 -9.52 7.36 6.22
C ALA A 23 -9.98 7.36 7.69
N GLU A 24 -11.30 7.37 7.94
CA GLU A 24 -11.86 7.28 9.29
C GLU A 24 -11.52 5.95 9.97
N PHE A 25 -11.68 4.82 9.26
CA PHE A 25 -11.35 3.50 9.78
C PHE A 25 -9.90 3.42 10.25
N TRP A 26 -8.95 3.76 9.37
CA TRP A 26 -7.52 3.68 9.68
C TRP A 26 -7.08 4.70 10.72
N HIS A 27 -7.73 5.88 10.78
CA HIS A 27 -7.54 6.82 11.87
C HIS A 27 -7.93 6.21 13.23
N GLY A 28 -9.05 5.50 13.30
CA GLY A 28 -9.48 4.76 14.48
C GLY A 28 -8.53 3.60 14.86
N GLN A 29 -7.76 3.08 13.91
CA GLN A 29 -6.68 2.10 14.14
C GLN A 29 -5.34 2.74 14.52
N GLY A 30 -5.27 4.06 14.70
CA GLY A 30 -4.06 4.79 15.12
C GLY A 30 -3.18 5.30 13.97
N ILE A 31 -3.63 5.19 12.72
CA ILE A 31 -2.91 5.79 11.58
C ILE A 31 -3.34 7.25 11.43
N HIS A 32 -2.54 8.16 11.98
CA HIS A 32 -2.78 9.60 11.88
C HIS A 32 -1.96 10.20 10.74
N SER A 33 -2.57 10.36 9.58
CA SER A 33 -1.98 11.02 8.39
C SER A 33 -2.97 11.98 7.74
N LEU A 34 -2.47 12.94 6.94
CA LEU A 34 -3.34 13.81 6.14
C LEU A 34 -4.06 13.03 5.05
N ARG A 35 -3.40 12.00 4.51
CA ARG A 35 -3.94 11.10 3.49
C ARG A 35 -3.27 9.74 3.62
N LEU A 36 -4.06 8.68 3.49
CA LEU A 36 -3.52 7.33 3.33
C LEU A 36 -2.70 7.21 2.03
N SER A 37 -1.68 6.35 2.02
CA SER A 37 -1.04 5.99 0.76
C SER A 37 -2.01 5.23 -0.16
N THR A 38 -1.78 5.29 -1.47
CA THR A 38 -2.51 4.43 -2.41
C THR A 38 -2.32 2.95 -2.09
N GLY A 39 -1.17 2.56 -1.52
CA GLY A 39 -0.87 1.18 -1.15
C GLY A 39 -1.85 0.61 -0.12
N ILE A 40 -2.06 1.31 1.01
CA ILE A 40 -3.00 0.84 2.04
C ILE A 40 -4.46 0.94 1.58
N MET A 41 -4.80 1.93 0.73
CA MET A 41 -6.13 2.01 0.10
C MET A 41 -6.42 0.78 -0.77
N MET A 42 -5.47 0.38 -1.62
CA MET A 42 -5.59 -0.81 -2.47
C MET A 42 -5.59 -2.10 -1.64
N ALA A 43 -4.77 -2.19 -0.59
CA ALA A 43 -4.75 -3.36 0.29
C ALA A 43 -6.09 -3.54 1.03
N SER A 44 -6.71 -2.44 1.48
CA SER A 44 -8.04 -2.47 2.12
C SER A 44 -9.11 -2.96 1.13
N LEU A 45 -9.10 -2.42 -0.09
CA LEU A 45 -10.04 -2.86 -1.13
C LEU A 45 -9.87 -4.33 -1.49
N ALA A 46 -8.62 -4.80 -1.59
CA ALA A 46 -8.34 -6.20 -1.87
C ALA A 46 -8.85 -7.12 -0.76
N LEU A 47 -8.79 -6.71 0.51
CA LEU A 47 -9.33 -7.49 1.64
C LEU A 47 -10.85 -7.64 1.59
N GLU A 48 -11.56 -6.69 0.99
CA GLU A 48 -13.02 -6.75 0.82
C GLU A 48 -13.44 -7.61 -0.38
N LEU A 49 -12.56 -7.78 -1.38
CA LEU A 49 -12.89 -8.41 -2.66
C LEU A 49 -12.23 -9.77 -2.89
N CYS A 50 -11.10 -10.05 -2.24
CA CYS A 50 -10.27 -11.21 -2.51
C CYS A 50 -10.20 -12.15 -1.31
N SER A 51 -10.23 -13.46 -1.56
CA SER A 51 -10.09 -14.47 -0.50
C SER A 51 -8.68 -14.55 0.09
N ASN A 52 -7.65 -14.20 -0.70
CA ASN A 52 -6.25 -14.21 -0.28
C ASN A 52 -5.56 -12.96 -0.85
N VAL A 53 -4.83 -12.24 0.00
CA VAL A 53 -4.13 -11.01 -0.38
C VAL A 53 -2.63 -11.15 -0.11
N HIS A 54 -1.84 -11.00 -1.17
CA HIS A 54 -0.39 -11.04 -1.13
C HIS A 54 0.15 -9.66 -1.50
N LEU A 55 0.93 -9.06 -0.60
CA LEU A 55 1.50 -7.73 -0.79
C LEU A 55 2.99 -7.82 -1.07
N TYR A 56 3.42 -7.11 -2.12
CA TYR A 56 4.81 -7.01 -2.57
C TYR A 56 5.20 -5.54 -2.72
N GLY A 57 6.47 -5.21 -2.43
CA GLY A 57 6.98 -3.84 -2.56
C GLY A 57 6.55 -2.89 -1.44
N PHE A 58 5.93 -3.39 -0.37
CA PHE A 58 5.56 -2.61 0.81
C PHE A 58 6.75 -2.57 1.79
N TRP A 59 7.66 -1.62 1.61
CA TRP A 59 8.79 -1.40 2.52
C TRP A 59 9.18 0.09 2.53
N PRO A 60 8.73 0.88 3.52
CA PRO A 60 8.91 2.33 3.52
C PRO A 60 10.26 2.79 4.12
N PHE A 61 11.30 1.94 4.07
CA PHE A 61 12.59 2.19 4.70
C PHE A 61 13.75 2.05 3.70
N GLY A 62 14.78 2.89 3.84
CA GLY A 62 15.94 2.91 2.94
C GLY A 62 16.98 1.81 3.19
N ILE A 63 16.72 0.85 4.08
CA ILE A 63 17.64 -0.24 4.40
C ILE A 63 16.87 -1.55 4.24
N HIS A 64 17.41 -2.49 3.48
CA HIS A 64 16.79 -3.79 3.27
C HIS A 64 16.64 -4.56 4.59
N PRO A 65 15.48 -5.19 4.86
CA PRO A 65 15.18 -5.80 6.18
C PRO A 65 16.23 -6.84 6.61
N TYR A 66 16.67 -7.68 5.66
CA TYR A 66 17.57 -8.79 5.90
C TYR A 66 19.05 -8.50 5.56
N SER A 67 19.36 -8.16 4.31
CA SER A 67 20.75 -7.92 3.84
C SER A 67 21.42 -6.65 4.37
N LYS A 68 20.67 -5.71 4.97
CA LYS A 68 21.15 -4.39 5.44
C LYS A 68 21.76 -3.49 4.35
N GLN A 69 21.56 -3.83 3.08
CA GLN A 69 21.94 -2.97 1.96
C GLN A 69 21.08 -1.72 1.92
N GLN A 70 21.64 -0.61 1.43
CA GLN A 70 20.84 0.59 1.14
C GLN A 70 19.92 0.32 -0.05
N LEU A 71 18.69 0.81 0.04
CA LEU A 71 17.66 0.71 -0.98
C LEU A 71 17.30 2.11 -1.49
N SER A 72 17.01 2.19 -2.79
CA SER A 72 16.31 3.34 -3.36
C SER A 72 14.86 3.36 -2.88
N ASN A 73 14.25 4.55 -2.89
CA ASN A 73 12.87 4.70 -2.42
C ASN A 73 11.83 3.98 -3.31
N HIS A 74 12.06 3.89 -4.63
CA HIS A 74 11.26 3.08 -5.54
C HIS A 74 12.14 1.99 -6.19
N TYR A 75 11.50 0.97 -6.75
CA TYR A 75 12.21 -0.10 -7.47
C TYR A 75 12.80 0.37 -8.82
N TYR A 76 12.37 1.53 -9.33
CA TYR A 76 12.77 2.09 -10.62
C TYR A 76 13.49 3.44 -10.53
N ASP A 77 13.44 4.12 -9.38
CA ASP A 77 14.14 5.38 -9.12
C ASP A 77 14.33 5.63 -7.61
N ASP A 78 14.99 6.74 -7.25
CA ASP A 78 15.22 7.13 -5.86
C ASP A 78 14.49 8.43 -5.46
N ARG A 79 13.28 8.64 -5.97
CA ARG A 79 12.48 9.82 -5.62
C ARG A 79 11.85 9.65 -4.23
N PRO A 80 12.09 10.53 -3.24
CA PRO A 80 11.56 10.37 -1.90
C PRO A 80 10.06 10.63 -1.81
N VAL A 81 9.37 9.92 -0.92
CA VAL A 81 7.97 10.21 -0.60
C VAL A 81 7.84 11.51 0.20
N ASN A 82 6.74 12.24 -0.04
CA ASN A 82 6.35 13.36 0.79
C ASN A 82 5.85 12.88 2.18
N LYS A 83 6.77 12.86 3.15
CA LYS A 83 6.54 12.44 4.54
C LYS A 83 5.52 13.30 5.31
N ARG A 84 5.13 14.47 4.78
CA ARG A 84 4.08 15.30 5.40
C ARG A 84 2.67 14.83 5.05
N MET A 85 2.51 14.06 3.98
CA MET A 85 1.20 13.60 3.50
C MET A 85 0.79 12.27 4.10
N HIS A 86 1.73 11.33 4.17
CA HIS A 86 1.47 9.92 4.51
C HIS A 86 2.27 9.49 5.74
N ALA A 87 1.68 8.61 6.54
CA ALA A 87 2.34 7.96 7.67
C ALA A 87 2.80 6.54 7.29
N MET A 88 3.57 6.41 6.20
CA MET A 88 3.89 5.10 5.62
C MET A 88 4.53 4.09 6.61
N PRO A 89 5.41 4.48 7.56
CA PRO A 89 5.88 3.54 8.57
C PRO A 89 4.76 2.95 9.45
N ALA A 90 3.78 3.78 9.84
CA ALA A 90 2.61 3.33 10.62
C ALA A 90 1.67 2.47 9.77
N GLU A 91 1.47 2.84 8.50
CA GLU A 91 0.73 2.00 7.53
C GLU A 91 1.39 0.63 7.36
N PHE A 92 2.72 0.58 7.24
CA PHE A 92 3.46 -0.69 7.18
C PHE A 92 3.33 -1.50 8.46
N GLU A 93 3.40 -0.89 9.63
CA GLU A 93 3.20 -1.58 10.91
C GLU A 93 1.80 -2.21 11.01
N ALA A 94 0.77 -1.49 10.55
CA ALA A 94 -0.58 -2.04 10.48
C ALA A 94 -0.67 -3.26 9.55
N LEU A 95 -0.05 -3.20 8.37
CA LEU A 95 0.01 -4.32 7.42
C LEU A 95 0.82 -5.49 7.98
N LEU A 96 1.92 -5.23 8.69
CA LEU A 96 2.70 -6.25 9.38
C LEU A 96 1.87 -6.93 10.47
N ASN A 97 1.06 -6.17 11.22
CA ASN A 97 0.16 -6.73 12.22
C ASN A 97 -0.93 -7.61 11.59
N LEU A 98 -1.48 -7.22 10.43
CA LEU A 98 -2.39 -8.08 9.66
C LEU A 98 -1.70 -9.35 9.16
N HIS A 99 -0.45 -9.24 8.72
CA HIS A 99 0.36 -10.37 8.30
C HIS A 99 0.59 -11.37 9.44
N ASN A 100 0.98 -10.88 10.62
CA ASN A 100 1.20 -11.69 11.81
C ASN A 100 -0.07 -12.41 12.29
N LYS A 101 -1.26 -11.85 11.98
CA LYS A 101 -2.56 -12.48 12.24
C LYS A 101 -3.01 -13.47 11.16
N GLY A 102 -2.23 -13.63 10.08
CA GLY A 102 -2.58 -14.49 8.95
C GLY A 102 -3.67 -13.93 8.04
N ILE A 103 -3.99 -12.63 8.15
CA ILE A 103 -5.03 -11.98 7.34
C ILE A 103 -4.50 -11.65 5.93
N ILE A 104 -3.22 -11.29 5.84
CA ILE A 104 -2.53 -11.05 4.57
C ILE A 104 -1.16 -11.73 4.54
N HIS A 105 -0.60 -11.88 3.35
CA HIS A 105 0.78 -12.34 3.16
C HIS A 105 1.66 -11.18 2.70
N LEU A 106 2.47 -10.64 3.61
CA LEU A 106 3.43 -9.59 3.31
C LEU A 106 4.78 -10.20 2.92
N HIS A 107 5.23 -9.98 1.69
CA HIS A 107 6.47 -10.56 1.16
C HIS A 107 7.59 -9.53 1.19
N LEU A 108 8.61 -9.80 2.02
CA LEU A 108 9.81 -8.96 2.18
C LEU A 108 11.10 -9.64 1.72
N GLN A 109 11.01 -10.90 1.29
CA GLN A 109 12.14 -11.72 0.88
C GLN A 109 12.11 -11.95 -0.64
N GLU A 110 13.23 -12.42 -1.19
CA GLU A 110 13.27 -12.90 -2.57
C GLU A 110 12.27 -14.05 -2.77
N CYS A 111 11.49 -13.98 -3.85
CA CYS A 111 10.61 -15.07 -4.25
C CYS A 111 11.45 -16.29 -4.63
N LYS A 112 11.04 -17.46 -4.16
CA LYS A 112 11.60 -18.75 -4.58
C LYS A 112 10.74 -19.33 -5.70
N TYR A 113 11.39 -20.00 -6.64
CA TYR A 113 10.75 -20.79 -7.69
C TYR A 113 10.25 -22.12 -7.15
#